data_AF-A0A6I3IGN9-F1
#
_entry.id   AF-A0A6I3IGN9-F1
#
_cell.length_a   1.000
_cell.length_b   1.000
_cell.length_c   1.000
_cell.angle_alpha   90.00
_cell.angle_beta   90.00
_cell.angle_gamma   90.00
#
_symmetry.space_group_name_H-M   'P 1'
#
loop_
_entity.id
_entity.type
_entity.pdbx_description
1 polymer ?
#
loop_
_entity_poly.entity_id
_entity_poly.type
_entity_poly.pdbx_seq_one_letter_code
_entity_poly.pdbx_strand_id
1 'polypeptide(L)'
;MVAAGLSAVTARCAAAVARRHPPLGHAVWERTNHAGRAVTLLEGPAWALGAAVPLALDPSRAACAGLLATAAAAALGALDDHAGTTSVKGLRGHLGALRRGEITTGAVKIVGLAAAGALATAVIDRPRRHRSTRGGTTELVEAVVGAGVVAASANLANLFDLRPGRALKVVLLTAPITAVLGPGPATLAAAAAGASLGMLPDDLAGRSMLGDTGANAAGALLGTAVVAGCRLPARALALAILSSLVLASERVSFSAVIEASPVLRAVDAWGRAT
;
A
#
# COMPACT_ATOMS: atom_id res chain seq x y z
N MET A 1 -2.39 -14.21 14.96
CA MET A 1 -3.86 -14.17 15.10
C MET A 1 -4.34 -12.93 15.84
N VAL A 2 -3.80 -12.61 17.03
CA VAL A 2 -4.19 -11.41 17.81
C VAL A 2 -4.04 -10.11 17.01
N ALA A 3 -2.89 -9.88 16.35
CA ALA A 3 -2.67 -8.68 15.53
C ALA A 3 -3.67 -8.53 14.38
N ALA A 4 -4.04 -9.64 13.71
CA ALA A 4 -5.02 -9.62 12.62
C ALA A 4 -6.44 -9.31 13.13
N GLY A 5 -6.85 -9.91 14.25
CA GLY A 5 -8.14 -9.62 14.88
C GLY A 5 -8.25 -8.17 15.34
N LEU A 6 -7.23 -7.66 16.05
CA LEU A 6 -7.17 -6.28 16.49
C LEU A 6 -7.19 -5.30 15.30
N SER A 7 -6.45 -5.61 14.24
CA SER A 7 -6.43 -4.80 13.01
C SER A 7 -7.81 -4.74 12.35
N ALA A 8 -8.50 -5.88 12.22
CA ALA A 8 -9.84 -5.96 11.62
C ALA A 8 -10.88 -5.17 12.42
N VAL A 9 -10.87 -5.32 13.75
CA VAL A 9 -11.79 -4.59 14.65
C VAL A 9 -11.51 -3.10 14.59
N THR A 10 -10.23 -2.69 14.68
CA THR A 10 -9.84 -1.28 14.62
C THR A 10 -10.25 -0.66 13.30
N ALA A 11 -9.98 -1.31 12.17
CA ALA A 11 -10.41 -0.82 10.87
C ALA A 11 -11.94 -0.65 10.80
N ARG A 12 -12.71 -1.68 11.21
CA ARG A 12 -14.19 -1.65 11.25
C ARG A 12 -14.71 -0.49 12.10
N CYS A 13 -14.17 -0.32 13.30
CA CYS A 13 -14.57 0.74 14.22
C CYS A 13 -14.21 2.12 13.65
N ALA A 14 -13.00 2.30 13.13
CA ALA A 14 -12.56 3.53 12.51
C ALA A 14 -13.48 3.92 11.33
N ALA A 15 -13.79 2.97 10.45
CA ALA A 15 -14.71 3.20 9.33
C ALA A 15 -16.14 3.54 9.80
N ALA A 16 -16.64 2.84 10.82
CA ALA A 16 -17.97 3.11 11.37
C ALA A 16 -18.07 4.51 12.00
N VAL A 17 -17.04 4.94 12.74
CA VAL A 17 -16.95 6.29 13.31
C VAL A 17 -16.83 7.34 12.21
N ALA A 18 -15.91 7.14 11.27
CA ALA A 18 -15.66 8.07 10.18
C ALA A 18 -16.89 8.26 9.27
N ARG A 19 -17.71 7.22 9.05
CA ARG A 19 -18.97 7.36 8.31
C ARG A 19 -20.02 8.21 9.02
N ARG A 20 -20.05 8.16 10.36
CA ARG A 20 -20.96 8.98 11.18
C ARG A 20 -20.46 10.42 11.30
N HIS A 21 -19.14 10.58 11.37
CA HIS A 21 -18.47 11.86 11.56
C HIS A 21 -17.30 11.99 10.57
N PRO A 22 -17.60 12.23 9.27
CA PRO A 22 -16.56 12.35 8.28
C PRO A 22 -15.71 13.60 8.57
N PRO A 23 -14.39 13.45 8.74
CA PRO A 23 -13.53 14.61 8.90
C PRO A 23 -13.67 15.50 7.67
N LEU A 24 -13.69 16.83 7.80
CA LEU A 24 -13.84 17.76 6.65
C LEU A 24 -15.17 17.65 5.87
N GLY A 25 -16.14 16.84 6.32
CA GLY A 25 -17.47 16.70 5.71
C GLY A 25 -17.57 15.65 4.59
N HIS A 26 -18.80 15.21 4.29
CA HIS A 26 -19.06 14.09 3.37
C HIS A 26 -18.52 14.31 1.95
N ALA A 27 -18.71 15.51 1.39
CA ALA A 27 -18.37 15.81 0.00
C ALA A 27 -16.87 15.64 -0.32
N VAL A 28 -15.99 15.82 0.66
CA VAL A 28 -14.54 15.70 0.49
C VAL A 28 -14.12 14.26 0.21
N TRP A 29 -14.86 13.28 0.73
CA TRP A 29 -14.56 11.86 0.65
C TRP A 29 -15.33 11.11 -0.43
N GLU A 30 -16.26 11.77 -1.11
CA GLU A 30 -17.06 11.13 -2.15
C GLU A 30 -16.32 11.09 -3.48
N ARG A 31 -16.33 9.94 -4.13
CA ARG A 31 -15.78 9.73 -5.47
C ARG A 31 -16.72 8.90 -6.31
N THR A 32 -16.65 9.07 -7.62
CA THR A 32 -17.35 8.22 -8.57
C THR A 32 -16.46 7.05 -8.97
N ASN A 33 -16.94 5.83 -8.82
CA ASN A 33 -16.21 4.63 -9.19
C ASN A 33 -16.32 4.32 -10.70
N HIS A 34 -15.64 3.25 -11.13
CA HIS A 34 -15.62 2.79 -12.52
C HIS A 34 -17.00 2.49 -13.14
N ALA A 35 -18.03 2.26 -12.32
CA ALA A 35 -19.40 1.96 -12.75
C ALA A 35 -20.33 3.18 -12.63
N GLY A 36 -19.78 4.38 -12.43
CA GLY A 36 -20.58 5.61 -12.29
C GLY A 36 -21.28 5.77 -10.93
N ARG A 37 -20.99 4.90 -9.95
CA ARG A 37 -21.62 4.94 -8.62
C ARG A 37 -20.76 5.73 -7.63
N ALA A 38 -21.42 6.45 -6.73
CA ALA A 38 -20.75 7.12 -5.61
C ALA A 38 -20.16 6.08 -4.62
N VAL A 39 -18.92 6.30 -4.22
CA VAL A 39 -18.19 5.55 -3.19
C VAL A 39 -17.51 6.53 -2.24
N THR A 40 -17.30 6.12 -0.99
CA THR A 40 -16.50 6.91 -0.03
C THR A 40 -15.05 6.43 0.04
N LEU A 41 -14.10 7.36 0.17
CA LEU A 41 -12.68 7.10 0.41
C LEU A 41 -12.30 6.99 1.90
N LEU A 42 -13.28 7.06 2.81
CA LEU A 42 -13.04 6.93 4.27
C LEU A 42 -12.45 5.56 4.67
N GLU A 43 -12.53 4.58 3.77
CA GLU A 43 -11.93 3.26 3.97
C GLU A 43 -10.40 3.34 4.02
N GLY A 44 -9.77 4.23 3.26
CA GLY A 44 -8.32 4.39 3.26
C GLY A 44 -7.74 4.74 4.63
N PRO A 45 -8.18 5.85 5.26
CA PRO A 45 -7.79 6.20 6.62
C PRO A 45 -8.15 5.12 7.64
N ALA A 46 -9.32 4.49 7.51
CA ALA A 46 -9.74 3.41 8.41
C ALA A 46 -8.84 2.17 8.32
N TRP A 47 -8.45 1.79 7.10
CA TRP A 47 -7.50 0.71 6.85
C TRP A 47 -6.13 1.03 7.46
N ALA A 48 -5.63 2.25 7.23
CA ALA A 48 -4.34 2.70 7.75
C ALA A 48 -4.30 2.69 9.29
N LEU A 49 -5.35 3.18 9.95
CA LEU A 49 -5.50 3.10 11.41
C LEU A 49 -5.60 1.65 11.90
N GLY A 50 -6.37 0.83 11.19
CA GLY A 50 -6.49 -0.60 11.45
C GLY A 50 -5.12 -1.29 11.50
N ALA A 51 -4.30 -1.06 10.49
CA ALA A 51 -2.95 -1.60 10.43
C ALA A 51 -2.01 -0.98 11.47
N ALA A 52 -2.10 0.33 11.73
CA ALA A 52 -1.19 1.05 12.61
C ALA A 52 -1.29 0.63 14.09
N VAL A 53 -2.50 0.42 14.62
CA VAL A 53 -2.71 0.09 16.05
C VAL A 53 -1.94 -1.15 16.52
N PRO A 54 -2.08 -2.35 15.92
CA PRO A 54 -1.32 -3.51 16.35
C PRO A 54 0.19 -3.34 16.16
N LEU A 55 0.63 -2.57 15.17
CA LEU A 55 2.05 -2.29 14.94
C LEU A 55 2.63 -1.36 16.02
N ALA A 56 1.86 -0.38 16.50
CA ALA A 56 2.28 0.51 17.58
C ALA A 56 2.42 -0.21 18.92
N LEU A 57 1.73 -1.34 19.11
CA LEU A 57 1.79 -2.17 20.31
C LEU A 57 2.92 -3.21 20.28
N ASP A 58 3.54 -3.44 19.12
CA ASP A 58 4.63 -4.40 18.95
C ASP A 58 5.99 -3.66 19.00
N PRO A 59 6.86 -3.95 19.99
CA PRO A 59 8.13 -3.24 20.16
C PRO A 59 9.21 -3.64 19.13
N SER A 60 8.91 -4.55 18.20
CA SER A 60 9.87 -5.01 17.20
C SER A 60 10.22 -3.92 16.19
N ARG A 61 11.44 -3.99 15.66
CA ARG A 61 11.90 -3.10 14.59
C ARG A 61 11.07 -3.24 13.31
N ALA A 62 10.59 -4.45 13.03
CA ALA A 62 9.72 -4.69 11.89
C ALA A 62 8.42 -3.91 12.04
N ALA A 63 7.78 -3.96 13.22
CA ALA A 63 6.56 -3.21 13.50
C ALA A 63 6.79 -1.69 13.45
N CYS A 64 7.88 -1.19 14.03
CA CYS A 64 8.27 0.21 13.93
C CYS A 64 8.46 0.67 12.47
N ALA A 65 9.19 -0.10 11.66
CA ALA A 65 9.39 0.18 10.25
C ALA A 65 8.08 0.12 9.44
N GLY A 66 7.25 -0.88 9.72
CA GLY A 66 5.93 -1.04 9.10
C GLY A 66 5.00 0.12 9.43
N LEU A 67 4.97 0.56 10.69
CA LEU A 67 4.19 1.72 11.13
C LEU A 67 4.64 3.00 10.42
N LEU A 68 5.95 3.25 10.35
CA LEU A 68 6.52 4.41 9.66
C LEU A 68 6.15 4.41 8.17
N ALA A 69 6.36 3.28 7.47
CA ALA A 69 6.06 3.16 6.05
C ALA A 69 4.55 3.32 5.78
N THR A 70 3.70 2.68 6.58
CA THR A 70 2.24 2.73 6.46
C THR A 70 1.71 4.14 6.70
N ALA A 71 2.15 4.81 7.77
CA ALA A 71 1.72 6.16 8.10
C ALA A 71 2.16 7.18 7.04
N ALA A 72 3.41 7.11 6.58
CA ALA A 72 3.90 7.99 5.53
C ALA A 72 3.16 7.76 4.20
N ALA A 73 2.95 6.51 3.80
CA ALA A 73 2.22 6.17 2.59
C ALA A 73 0.74 6.59 2.66
N ALA A 74 0.09 6.40 3.81
CA ALA A 74 -1.27 6.88 4.03
C ALA A 74 -1.36 8.41 3.94
N ALA A 75 -0.43 9.15 4.55
CA ALA A 75 -0.42 10.61 4.49
C ALA A 75 -0.20 11.14 3.06
N LEU A 76 0.74 10.53 2.31
CA LEU A 76 0.98 10.87 0.91
C LEU A 76 -0.21 10.50 0.00
N GLY A 77 -0.86 9.37 0.29
CA GLY A 77 -2.05 8.94 -0.42
C GLY A 77 -3.24 9.88 -0.15
N ALA A 78 -3.44 10.31 1.09
CA ALA A 78 -4.47 11.28 1.45
C ALA A 78 -4.23 12.64 0.79
N LEU A 79 -2.98 13.08 0.70
CA LEU A 79 -2.62 14.27 -0.06
C LEU A 79 -3.01 14.12 -1.54
N ASP A 80 -2.75 12.97 -2.15
CA ASP A 80 -3.09 12.73 -3.56
C ASP A 80 -4.61 12.58 -3.78
N ASP A 81 -5.31 11.92 -2.87
CA ASP A 81 -6.78 11.79 -2.90
C ASP A 81 -7.47 13.16 -2.87
N HIS A 82 -6.95 14.14 -2.12
CA HIS A 82 -7.59 15.44 -1.93
C HIS A 82 -7.04 16.59 -2.79
N ALA A 83 -5.74 16.57 -3.10
CA ALA A 83 -5.08 17.63 -3.87
C ALA A 83 -4.69 17.20 -5.30
N GLY A 84 -4.87 15.93 -5.65
CA GLY A 84 -4.51 15.39 -6.96
C GLY A 84 -5.36 15.97 -8.09
N THR A 85 -4.70 16.54 -9.10
CA THR A 85 -5.36 16.99 -10.33
C THR A 85 -5.43 15.85 -11.34
N THR A 86 -6.58 15.67 -12.01
CA THR A 86 -6.81 14.56 -12.96
C THR A 86 -6.08 14.70 -14.30
N SER A 87 -5.39 15.83 -14.55
CA SER A 87 -4.77 16.18 -15.84
C SER A 87 -3.46 15.44 -16.14
N VAL A 88 -2.73 14.99 -15.12
CA VAL A 88 -1.46 14.28 -15.27
C VAL A 88 -1.60 12.88 -14.68
N LYS A 89 -1.44 11.86 -15.52
CA LYS A 89 -1.53 10.45 -15.12
C LYS A 89 -0.31 9.66 -15.60
N GLY A 90 0.00 8.60 -14.86
CA GLY A 90 1.08 7.67 -15.18
C GLY A 90 2.48 8.25 -14.92
N LEU A 91 3.46 7.35 -14.83
CA LEU A 91 4.84 7.69 -14.51
C LEU A 91 5.43 8.65 -15.55
N ARG A 92 5.14 8.43 -16.84
CA ARG A 92 5.60 9.32 -17.92
C ARG A 92 5.02 10.73 -17.80
N GLY A 93 3.76 10.85 -17.39
CA GLY A 93 3.09 12.14 -17.21
C GLY A 93 3.76 12.95 -16.10
N HIS A 94 3.94 12.34 -14.92
CA HIS A 94 4.56 13.01 -13.78
C HIS A 94 6.04 13.37 -14.05
N LEU A 95 6.82 12.47 -14.68
CA LEU A 95 8.20 12.78 -15.05
C LEU A 95 8.27 13.89 -16.12
N GLY A 96 7.33 13.92 -17.05
CA GLY A 96 7.21 15.00 -18.04
C GLY A 96 6.89 16.35 -17.41
N ALA A 97 5.97 16.38 -16.44
CA ALA A 97 5.65 17.58 -15.66
C ALA A 97 6.88 18.07 -14.88
N LEU A 98 7.59 17.15 -14.22
CA LEU A 98 8.81 17.47 -13.48
C LEU A 98 9.89 18.10 -14.36
N ARG A 99 10.05 17.60 -15.60
CA ARG A 99 10.97 18.18 -16.60
C ARG A 99 10.60 19.59 -17.02
N ARG A 100 9.33 19.99 -16.89
CA ARG A 100 8.84 21.36 -17.11
C ARG A 100 8.88 22.23 -15.85
N GLY A 101 9.40 21.71 -14.73
CA GLY A 101 9.41 22.41 -13.44
C GLY A 101 8.09 22.35 -12.67
N GLU A 102 7.12 21.55 -13.13
CA GLU A 102 5.83 21.37 -12.46
C GLU A 102 5.91 20.25 -11.41
N ILE A 103 5.74 20.58 -10.14
CA ILE A 103 5.69 19.59 -9.05
C ILE A 103 4.25 19.11 -8.88
N THR A 104 3.98 17.89 -9.34
CA THR A 104 2.67 17.23 -9.16
C THR A 104 2.60 16.48 -7.83
N THR A 105 1.40 16.30 -7.27
CA THR A 105 1.17 15.44 -6.09
C THR A 105 1.70 14.02 -6.29
N GLY A 106 1.55 13.45 -7.50
CA GLY A 106 2.12 12.15 -7.85
C GLY A 106 3.66 12.09 -7.77
N ALA A 107 4.35 13.21 -8.03
CA ALA A 107 5.80 13.27 -7.89
C ALA A 107 6.24 13.33 -6.42
N VAL A 108 5.53 14.14 -5.62
CA VAL A 108 5.69 14.19 -4.16
C VAL A 108 5.46 12.81 -3.55
N LYS A 109 4.44 12.10 -4.01
CA LYS A 109 4.13 10.73 -3.61
C LYS A 109 5.27 9.76 -3.94
N ILE A 110 5.79 9.76 -5.17
CA ILE A 110 6.91 8.88 -5.57
C ILE A 110 8.14 9.12 -4.67
N VAL A 111 8.55 10.38 -4.51
CA VAL A 111 9.73 10.73 -3.70
C VAL A 111 9.49 10.40 -2.23
N GLY A 112 8.31 10.74 -1.71
CA GLY A 112 7.94 10.48 -0.31
C GLY A 112 7.87 8.99 0.01
N LEU A 113 7.32 8.16 -0.88
CA LEU A 113 7.28 6.70 -0.71
C LEU A 113 8.69 6.10 -0.75
N ALA A 114 9.56 6.58 -1.64
CA ALA A 114 10.96 6.15 -1.68
C ALA A 114 11.69 6.54 -0.39
N ALA A 115 11.49 7.75 0.12
CA ALA A 115 12.08 8.21 1.38
C ALA A 115 11.57 7.40 2.58
N ALA A 116 10.26 7.14 2.67
CA ALA A 116 9.67 6.30 3.70
C ALA A 116 10.22 4.87 3.65
N GLY A 117 10.36 4.29 2.45
CA GLY A 117 10.96 2.98 2.26
C GLY A 117 12.45 2.92 2.65
N ALA A 118 13.23 3.96 2.34
CA ALA A 118 14.62 4.06 2.77
C ALA A 118 14.74 4.11 4.30
N LEU A 119 13.89 4.91 4.96
CA LEU A 119 13.84 5.02 6.42
C LEU A 119 13.42 3.69 7.07
N ALA A 120 12.37 3.04 6.56
CA ALA A 120 11.94 1.72 7.03
C ALA A 120 13.06 0.68 6.89
N THR A 121 13.77 0.68 5.75
CA THR A 121 14.91 -0.20 5.52
C THR A 121 16.06 0.08 6.49
N ALA A 122 16.36 1.35 6.75
CA ALA A 122 17.39 1.73 7.72
C ALA A 122 17.04 1.25 9.15
N VAL A 123 15.76 1.34 9.55
CA VAL A 123 15.28 0.81 10.83
C VAL A 123 15.46 -0.70 10.92
N ILE A 124 15.14 -1.43 9.85
CA ILE A 124 15.25 -2.89 9.75
C ILE A 124 16.71 -3.34 9.82
N ASP A 125 17.60 -2.72 9.03
CA ASP A 125 18.97 -3.19 8.87
C ASP A 125 19.94 -2.65 9.93
N ARG A 126 19.51 -1.74 10.82
CA ARG A 126 20.34 -1.12 11.87
C ARG A 126 21.22 -2.12 12.67
N PRO A 127 20.73 -3.29 13.11
CA PRO A 127 21.56 -4.25 13.85
C PRO A 127 22.68 -4.88 13.01
N ARG A 128 22.45 -5.03 11.70
CA ARG A 128 23.44 -5.57 10.77
C ARG A 128 24.58 -4.58 10.56
N ARG A 129 24.27 -3.28 10.53
CA ARG A 129 25.26 -2.19 10.41
C ARG A 129 26.21 -2.14 11.60
N HIS A 130 25.68 -2.19 12.82
CA HIS A 130 26.51 -2.19 14.03
C HIS A 130 27.47 -3.38 14.16
N ARG A 131 27.18 -4.50 13.49
CA ARG A 131 27.99 -5.73 13.54
C ARG A 131 28.90 -5.91 12.32
N SER A 132 28.87 -5.00 11.36
CA SER A 132 29.49 -5.20 10.05
C SER A 132 30.60 -4.18 9.81
N THR A 133 31.72 -4.64 9.25
CA THR A 133 32.77 -3.81 8.64
C THR A 133 32.47 -3.43 7.18
N ARG A 134 31.24 -3.67 6.71
CA ARG A 134 30.83 -3.37 5.32
C ARG A 134 30.96 -1.88 5.03
N GLY A 135 31.56 -1.56 3.90
CA GLY A 135 31.68 -0.18 3.42
C GLY A 135 30.32 0.45 3.10
N GLY A 136 30.23 1.77 3.18
CA GLY A 136 29.00 2.55 3.02
C GLY A 136 28.27 2.34 1.68
N THR A 137 28.95 1.84 0.64
CA THR A 137 28.34 1.50 -0.65
C THR A 137 27.33 0.37 -0.54
N THR A 138 27.59 -0.66 0.27
CA THR A 138 26.65 -1.78 0.43
C THR A 138 25.39 -1.32 1.16
N GLU A 139 25.56 -0.48 2.19
CA GLU A 139 24.45 0.08 2.95
C GLU A 139 23.56 0.99 2.10
N LEU A 140 24.17 1.77 1.20
CA LEU A 140 23.45 2.60 0.23
C LEU A 140 22.64 1.73 -0.73
N VAL A 141 23.24 0.67 -1.27
CA VAL A 141 22.53 -0.27 -2.16
C VAL A 141 21.38 -0.96 -1.43
N GLU A 142 21.57 -1.41 -0.20
CA GLU A 142 20.49 -1.98 0.62
C GLU A 142 19.35 -0.99 0.84
N ALA A 143 19.67 0.27 1.16
CA ALA A 143 18.69 1.32 1.35
C ALA A 143 17.92 1.66 0.06
N VAL A 144 18.62 1.78 -1.07
CA VAL A 144 18.00 2.06 -2.39
C VAL A 144 17.11 0.91 -2.83
N VAL A 145 17.57 -0.33 -2.71
CA VAL A 145 16.76 -1.50 -3.08
C VAL A 145 15.55 -1.61 -2.16
N GLY A 146 15.72 -1.43 -0.85
CA GLY A 146 14.60 -1.47 0.10
C GLY A 146 13.58 -0.34 -0.12
N ALA A 147 14.06 0.88 -0.39
CA ALA A 147 13.23 2.01 -0.79
C ALA A 147 12.40 1.70 -2.04
N GLY A 148 13.05 1.14 -3.06
CA GLY A 148 12.40 0.70 -4.28
C GLY A 148 11.32 -0.34 -4.03
N VAL A 149 11.59 -1.36 -3.20
CA VAL A 149 10.60 -2.41 -2.89
C VAL A 149 9.35 -1.80 -2.25
N VAL A 150 9.52 -0.98 -1.21
CA VAL A 150 8.38 -0.35 -0.51
C VAL A 150 7.59 0.56 -1.45
N ALA A 151 8.27 1.42 -2.21
CA ALA A 151 7.61 2.35 -3.13
C ALA A 151 6.91 1.63 -4.30
N ALA A 152 7.54 0.61 -4.88
CA ALA A 152 6.97 -0.16 -5.97
C ALA A 152 5.78 -1.03 -5.49
N SER A 153 5.84 -1.59 -4.28
CA SER A 153 4.71 -2.29 -3.68
C SER A 153 3.52 -1.36 -3.40
N ALA A 154 3.76 -0.17 -2.85
CA ALA A 154 2.73 0.86 -2.64
C ALA A 154 2.04 1.22 -3.96
N ASN A 155 2.82 1.58 -4.98
CA ASN A 155 2.28 1.94 -6.29
C ASN A 155 1.54 0.77 -6.96
N LEU A 156 2.05 -0.47 -6.83
CA LEU A 156 1.40 -1.65 -7.39
C LEU A 156 0.04 -1.91 -6.72
N ALA A 157 -0.06 -1.79 -5.40
CA ALA A 157 -1.33 -1.92 -4.70
C ALA A 157 -2.34 -0.87 -5.17
N ASN A 158 -1.90 0.38 -5.38
CA ASN A 158 -2.74 1.44 -5.94
C ASN A 158 -3.27 1.11 -7.34
N LEU A 159 -2.45 0.50 -8.20
CA LEU A 159 -2.87 0.06 -9.54
C LEU A 159 -3.95 -1.03 -9.51
N PHE A 160 -4.11 -1.74 -8.39
CA PHE A 160 -5.20 -2.68 -8.18
C PHE A 160 -6.45 -2.03 -7.57
N ASP A 161 -6.40 -0.80 -7.05
CA ASP A 161 -7.56 -0.13 -6.44
C ASP A 161 -8.46 0.61 -7.46
N LEU A 162 -8.68 -0.02 -8.61
CA LEU A 162 -9.53 0.53 -9.68
C LEU A 162 -10.95 -0.01 -9.65
N ARG A 163 -11.19 -1.06 -8.86
CA ARG A 163 -12.51 -1.68 -8.69
C ARG A 163 -12.72 -2.11 -7.24
N PRO A 164 -13.97 -2.04 -6.74
CA PRO A 164 -14.23 -2.38 -5.36
C PRO A 164 -13.78 -3.81 -5.00
N GLY A 165 -13.08 -3.93 -3.88
CA GLY A 165 -12.56 -5.14 -3.27
C GLY A 165 -11.31 -5.72 -3.94
N ARG A 166 -10.84 -5.17 -5.06
CA ARG A 166 -9.72 -5.76 -5.80
C ARG A 166 -8.40 -5.61 -5.04
N ALA A 167 -8.06 -4.41 -4.59
CA ALA A 167 -6.84 -4.17 -3.83
C ALA A 167 -6.80 -5.00 -2.53
N LEU A 168 -7.92 -5.07 -1.81
CA LEU A 168 -8.04 -5.91 -0.61
C LEU A 168 -7.80 -7.39 -0.88
N LYS A 169 -8.37 -7.94 -1.97
CA LYS A 169 -8.10 -9.34 -2.36
C LYS A 169 -6.62 -9.57 -2.65
N VAL A 170 -5.97 -8.64 -3.34
CA VAL A 170 -4.53 -8.73 -3.61
C VAL A 170 -3.74 -8.76 -2.30
N VAL A 171 -4.09 -7.91 -1.33
CA VAL A 171 -3.47 -7.93 0.01
C VAL A 171 -3.71 -9.28 0.69
N LEU A 172 -4.94 -9.80 0.67
CA LEU A 172 -5.28 -11.07 1.32
C LEU A 172 -4.59 -12.29 0.67
N LEU A 173 -4.33 -12.24 -0.64
CA LEU A 173 -3.58 -13.28 -1.35
C LEU A 173 -2.07 -13.19 -1.11
N THR A 174 -1.54 -11.98 -0.95
CA THR A 174 -0.08 -11.76 -0.82
C THR A 174 0.40 -11.78 0.63
N ALA A 175 -0.44 -11.42 1.60
CA ALA A 175 -0.08 -11.41 3.01
C ALA A 175 0.46 -12.77 3.50
N PRO A 176 -0.16 -13.93 3.23
CA PRO A 176 0.38 -15.24 3.62
C PRO A 176 1.78 -15.51 3.06
N ILE A 177 2.05 -15.09 1.81
CA ILE A 177 3.35 -15.25 1.15
C ILE A 177 4.43 -14.44 1.87
N THR A 178 4.11 -13.22 2.30
CA THR A 178 5.05 -12.40 3.08
C THR A 178 5.20 -12.88 4.52
N ALA A 179 4.17 -13.50 5.10
CA ALA A 179 4.19 -13.97 6.48
C ALA A 179 5.21 -15.11 6.70
N VAL A 180 5.39 -15.99 5.71
CA VAL A 180 6.34 -17.11 5.81
C VAL A 180 7.81 -16.67 5.79
N LEU A 181 8.10 -15.38 5.56
CA LEU A 181 9.46 -14.84 5.56
C LEU A 181 10.04 -14.62 6.97
N GLY A 182 9.23 -14.79 8.03
CA GLY A 182 9.70 -14.80 9.42
C GLY A 182 8.77 -14.04 10.39
N PRO A 183 9.11 -13.98 11.69
CA PRO A 183 8.22 -13.42 12.72
C PRO A 183 7.86 -11.95 12.51
N GLY A 184 8.85 -11.10 12.19
CA GLY A 184 8.61 -9.68 11.89
C GLY A 184 7.68 -9.49 10.67
N PRO A 185 8.01 -10.07 9.50
CA PRO A 185 7.12 -10.08 8.34
C PRO A 185 5.72 -10.63 8.64
N ALA A 186 5.60 -11.67 9.47
CA ALA A 186 4.30 -12.23 9.88
C ALA A 186 3.45 -11.24 10.67
N THR A 187 4.04 -10.42 11.56
CA THR A 187 3.32 -9.31 12.22
C THR A 187 2.77 -8.32 11.20
N LEU A 188 3.60 -7.89 10.24
CA LEU A 188 3.21 -6.92 9.21
C LEU A 188 2.10 -7.47 8.30
N ALA A 189 2.25 -8.71 7.86
CA ALA A 189 1.27 -9.43 7.06
C ALA A 189 -0.06 -9.61 7.81
N ALA A 190 -0.02 -9.94 9.10
CA ALA A 190 -1.21 -10.06 9.93
C ALA A 190 -1.95 -8.74 10.10
N ALA A 191 -1.21 -7.63 10.30
CA ALA A 191 -1.79 -6.29 10.35
C ALA A 191 -2.47 -5.92 9.01
N ALA A 192 -1.79 -6.15 7.88
CA ALA A 192 -2.33 -5.89 6.54
C ALA A 192 -3.57 -6.74 6.23
N ALA A 193 -3.52 -8.05 6.50
CA ALA A 193 -4.62 -8.97 6.27
C ALA A 193 -5.82 -8.64 7.17
N GLY A 194 -5.57 -8.35 8.45
CA GLY A 194 -6.63 -7.98 9.40
C GLY A 194 -7.36 -6.70 8.99
N ALA A 195 -6.62 -5.63 8.68
CA ALA A 195 -7.21 -4.37 8.22
C ALA A 195 -8.06 -4.60 6.96
N SER A 196 -7.54 -5.42 6.04
CA SER A 196 -8.24 -5.76 4.81
C SER A 196 -9.51 -6.56 5.03
N LEU A 197 -9.51 -7.56 5.92
CA LEU A 197 -10.71 -8.31 6.32
C LEU A 197 -11.76 -7.41 7.01
N GLY A 198 -11.28 -6.43 7.77
CA GLY A 198 -12.14 -5.41 8.38
C GLY A 198 -12.93 -4.63 7.34
N MET A 199 -12.28 -4.22 6.25
CA MET A 199 -12.89 -3.36 5.22
C MET A 199 -13.60 -4.12 4.10
N LEU A 200 -13.24 -5.39 3.89
CA LEU A 200 -13.69 -6.20 2.76
C LEU A 200 -15.20 -6.15 2.47
N PRO A 201 -16.13 -6.21 3.44
CA PRO A 201 -17.56 -6.22 3.12
C PRO A 201 -18.11 -4.89 2.59
N ASP A 202 -17.58 -3.75 3.05
CA ASP A 202 -18.01 -2.43 2.58
C ASP A 202 -17.45 -2.13 1.20
N ASP A 203 -16.19 -2.51 0.97
CA ASP A 203 -15.52 -2.40 -0.32
C ASP A 203 -16.17 -3.32 -1.36
N LEU A 204 -16.37 -4.61 -1.07
CA LEU A 204 -17.04 -5.54 -2.01
C LEU A 204 -18.47 -5.12 -2.38
N ALA A 205 -19.19 -4.46 -1.47
CA ALA A 205 -20.50 -3.91 -1.77
C ALA A 205 -20.45 -2.65 -2.64
N GLY A 206 -19.25 -2.12 -2.91
CA GLY A 206 -19.03 -0.87 -3.62
C GLY A 206 -19.63 0.33 -2.89
N ARG A 207 -19.61 0.32 -1.55
CA ARG A 207 -19.95 1.48 -0.71
C ARG A 207 -18.74 2.37 -0.47
N SER A 208 -17.57 1.77 -0.45
CA SER A 208 -16.29 2.45 -0.24
C SER A 208 -15.21 1.87 -1.14
N MET A 209 -14.08 2.56 -1.23
CA MET A 209 -12.85 2.08 -1.85
C MET A 209 -11.67 2.62 -1.02
N LEU A 210 -10.53 1.91 -1.05
CA LEU A 210 -9.34 2.31 -0.28
C LEU A 210 -8.81 3.69 -0.65
N GLY A 211 -8.89 4.06 -1.94
CA GLY A 211 -8.23 5.24 -2.48
C GLY A 211 -6.72 5.12 -2.39
N ASP A 212 -6.05 6.20 -2.80
CA ASP A 212 -4.61 6.29 -2.74
C ASP A 212 -4.11 6.21 -1.28
N THR A 213 -4.88 6.72 -0.32
CA THR A 213 -4.59 6.61 1.11
C THR A 213 -4.41 5.16 1.56
N GLY A 214 -5.41 4.31 1.33
CA GLY A 214 -5.41 2.93 1.81
C GLY A 214 -4.52 2.01 0.97
N ALA A 215 -4.58 2.15 -0.36
CA ALA A 215 -3.88 1.24 -1.26
C ALA A 215 -2.34 1.43 -1.16
N ASN A 216 -1.85 2.67 -1.13
CA ASN A 216 -0.42 2.92 -0.94
C ASN A 216 0.04 2.44 0.45
N ALA A 217 -0.76 2.66 1.50
CA ALA A 217 -0.46 2.18 2.85
C ALA A 217 -0.34 0.64 2.90
N ALA A 218 -1.26 -0.06 2.25
CA ALA A 218 -1.26 -1.52 2.18
C ALA A 218 -0.06 -2.07 1.42
N GLY A 219 0.24 -1.51 0.25
CA GLY A 219 1.41 -1.91 -0.52
C GLY A 219 2.72 -1.59 0.21
N ALA A 220 2.83 -0.42 0.86
CA ALA A 220 4.02 -0.06 1.63
C ALA A 220 4.27 -1.02 2.80
N LEU A 221 3.20 -1.44 3.51
CA LEU A 221 3.30 -2.38 4.62
C LEU A 221 3.78 -3.77 4.15
N LEU A 222 3.23 -4.29 3.06
CA LEU A 222 3.65 -5.57 2.49
C LEU A 222 5.07 -5.49 1.89
N GLY A 223 5.42 -4.38 1.23
CA GLY A 223 6.78 -4.14 0.76
C GLY A 223 7.78 -4.11 1.93
N THR A 224 7.39 -3.53 3.06
CA THR A 224 8.21 -3.53 4.28
C THR A 224 8.37 -4.94 4.86
N ALA A 225 7.35 -5.80 4.76
CA ALA A 225 7.46 -7.22 5.13
C ALA A 225 8.48 -7.97 4.27
N VAL A 226 8.53 -7.71 2.96
CA VAL A 226 9.57 -8.25 2.08
C VAL A 226 10.96 -7.76 2.51
N VAL A 227 11.13 -6.47 2.77
CA VAL A 227 12.42 -5.92 3.23
C VAL A 227 12.85 -6.54 4.57
N ALA A 228 11.93 -6.71 5.52
CA ALA A 228 12.21 -7.30 6.82
C ALA A 228 12.60 -8.79 6.74
N GLY A 229 12.00 -9.54 5.81
CA GLY A 229 12.19 -10.98 5.68
C GLY A 229 13.31 -11.40 4.73
N CYS A 230 13.65 -10.55 3.75
CA CYS A 230 14.60 -10.91 2.69
C CYS A 230 15.97 -10.26 2.87
N ARG A 231 16.99 -10.93 2.35
CA ARG A 231 18.34 -10.39 2.13
C ARG A 231 18.44 -9.72 0.76
N LEU A 232 19.48 -8.92 0.55
CA LEU A 232 19.63 -8.05 -0.63
C LEU A 232 19.31 -8.72 -1.98
N PRO A 233 19.79 -9.93 -2.32
CA PRO A 233 19.48 -10.55 -3.61
C PRO A 233 17.98 -10.79 -3.82
N ALA A 234 17.28 -11.26 -2.78
CA ALA A 234 15.84 -11.49 -2.84
C ALA A 234 15.05 -10.16 -2.85
N ARG A 235 15.53 -9.12 -2.15
CA ARG A 235 14.95 -7.77 -2.26
C ARG A 235 15.11 -7.20 -3.67
N ALA A 236 16.28 -7.39 -4.29
CA ALA A 236 16.53 -6.94 -5.67
C ALA A 236 15.67 -7.69 -6.68
N LEU A 237 15.49 -9.00 -6.52
CA LEU A 237 14.55 -9.78 -7.34
C LEU A 237 13.11 -9.29 -7.16
N ALA A 238 12.67 -9.08 -5.92
CA ALA A 238 11.34 -8.53 -5.65
C ALA A 238 11.16 -7.14 -6.30
N LEU A 239 12.15 -6.26 -6.18
CA LEU A 239 12.14 -4.95 -6.82
C LEU A 239 12.04 -5.06 -8.34
N ALA A 240 12.78 -5.97 -8.96
CA ALA A 240 12.73 -6.20 -10.40
C ALA A 240 11.33 -6.65 -10.85
N ILE A 241 10.72 -7.58 -10.14
CA ILE A 241 9.35 -8.07 -10.42
C ILE A 241 8.33 -6.93 -10.25
N LEU A 242 8.35 -6.24 -9.11
CA LEU A 242 7.42 -5.15 -8.80
C LEU A 242 7.53 -4.01 -9.82
N SER A 243 8.76 -3.59 -10.13
CA SER A 243 9.01 -2.55 -11.12
C SER A 243 8.57 -2.96 -12.51
N SER A 244 8.80 -4.23 -12.90
CA SER A 244 8.33 -4.74 -14.20
C SER A 244 6.81 -4.71 -14.31
N LEU A 245 6.10 -5.07 -13.25
CA LEU A 245 4.63 -4.99 -13.19
C LEU A 245 4.14 -3.55 -13.29
N VAL A 246 4.76 -2.62 -12.53
CA VAL A 246 4.44 -1.19 -12.61
C VAL A 246 4.69 -0.65 -14.02
N LEU A 247 5.83 -0.95 -14.63
CA LEU A 247 6.16 -0.48 -15.98
C LEU A 247 5.27 -1.12 -17.06
N ALA A 248 4.88 -2.39 -16.89
CA ALA A 248 3.93 -3.05 -17.79
C ALA A 248 2.54 -2.39 -17.73
N SER A 249 2.13 -1.93 -16.54
CA SER A 249 0.83 -1.28 -16.35
C SER A 249 0.67 0.03 -17.13
N GLU A 250 1.78 0.70 -17.47
CA GLU A 250 1.80 1.91 -18.32
C GLU A 250 1.45 1.61 -19.79
N ARG A 251 1.50 0.34 -20.21
CA ARG A 251 1.15 -0.10 -21.57
C ARG A 251 -0.20 -0.81 -21.59
N VAL A 252 -0.44 -1.70 -20.62
CA VAL A 252 -1.66 -2.51 -20.53
C VAL A 252 -2.13 -2.48 -19.08
N SER A 253 -3.35 -1.97 -18.85
CA SER A 253 -3.90 -1.91 -17.50
C SER A 253 -4.15 -3.31 -16.92
N PHE A 254 -3.96 -3.50 -15.62
CA PHE A 254 -4.31 -4.76 -14.95
C PHE A 254 -5.79 -5.11 -15.14
N SER A 255 -6.68 -4.12 -15.21
CA SER A 255 -8.09 -4.34 -15.52
C SER A 255 -8.27 -5.07 -16.85
N ALA A 256 -7.58 -4.64 -17.91
CA ALA A 256 -7.69 -5.28 -19.22
C ALA A 256 -7.17 -6.73 -19.19
N VAL A 257 -6.05 -6.98 -18.51
CA VAL A 257 -5.51 -8.35 -18.35
C VAL A 257 -6.47 -9.24 -17.56
N ILE A 258 -7.04 -8.73 -16.48
CA ILE A 258 -8.00 -9.46 -15.65
C ILE A 258 -9.27 -9.78 -16.44
N GLU A 259 -9.79 -8.83 -17.22
CA GLU A 259 -11.02 -9.04 -18.02
C GLU A 259 -10.82 -10.03 -19.16
N ALA A 260 -9.62 -10.09 -19.74
CA ALA A 260 -9.28 -11.02 -20.81
C ALA A 260 -9.13 -12.49 -20.34
N SER A 261 -8.94 -12.73 -19.04
CA SER A 261 -8.79 -14.07 -18.47
C SER A 261 -10.04 -14.51 -17.70
N PRO A 262 -10.75 -15.58 -18.13
CA PRO A 262 -11.97 -16.02 -17.47
C PRO A 262 -11.79 -16.32 -15.97
N VAL A 263 -10.65 -16.92 -15.59
CA VAL A 263 -10.33 -17.27 -14.21
C VAL A 263 -10.06 -16.01 -13.38
N LEU A 264 -9.21 -15.10 -13.88
CA LEU A 264 -8.90 -13.87 -13.15
C LEU A 264 -10.15 -12.99 -13.00
N ARG A 265 -10.97 -12.89 -14.04
CA ARG A 265 -12.24 -12.17 -14.01
C ARG A 265 -13.20 -12.76 -12.97
N ALA A 266 -13.29 -14.09 -12.87
CA ALA A 266 -14.13 -14.75 -11.88
C ALA A 266 -13.65 -14.44 -10.44
N VAL A 267 -12.35 -14.54 -10.18
CA VAL A 267 -11.77 -14.19 -8.87
C VAL A 267 -11.96 -12.71 -8.55
N ASP A 268 -11.74 -11.84 -9.54
CA ASP A 268 -11.90 -10.39 -9.40
C ASP A 268 -13.36 -10.03 -9.07
N ALA A 269 -14.33 -10.64 -9.75
CA ALA A 269 -15.76 -10.42 -9.54
C ALA A 269 -16.31 -11.09 -8.27
N TRP A 270 -15.67 -12.14 -7.76
CA TRP A 270 -16.16 -12.93 -6.65
C TRP A 270 -16.50 -12.07 -5.41
N GLY A 271 -17.72 -12.18 -4.90
CA GLY A 271 -18.18 -11.44 -3.73
C GLY A 271 -18.53 -9.97 -3.96
N ARG A 272 -18.32 -9.40 -5.16
CA ARG A 272 -18.79 -8.03 -5.46
C ARG A 272 -20.31 -8.01 -5.64
N ALA A 273 -20.94 -6.95 -5.15
CA ALA A 273 -22.33 -6.66 -5.49
C ALA A 273 -22.42 -6.31 -6.98
N THR A 274 -23.23 -7.07 -7.73
CA THR A 274 -23.55 -6.85 -9.14
C THR A 274 -24.55 -5.72 -9.30
#